data_AF-A0AAY4B9P8-F1
#
_entry.id   AF-A0AAY4B9P8-F1
#
_cell.length_a   1.000
_cell.length_b   1.000
_cell.length_c   1.000
_cell.angle_alpha   90.00
_cell.angle_beta   90.00
_cell.angle_gamma   90.00
#
_symmetry.space_group_name_H-M   'P 1'
#
loop_
_entity.id
_entity.type
_entity.pdbx_description
1 polymer ?
#
loop_
_entity_poly.entity_id
_entity_poly.type
_entity_poly.pdbx_seq_one_letter_code
_entity_poly.pdbx_strand_id
1 'polypeptide(L)' 'MLQHDNARPHFARICTQFLEAENIPVVAWPAYSLEMSPIEHVWGVLDLCI' A
#
# COMPACT_ATOMS: atom_id res chain seq x y z
N MET A 1 -3.04 -7.00 8.54
CA MET A 1 -3.70 -6.33 7.40
C MET A 1 -2.66 -5.52 6.66
N LEU A 2 -2.63 -5.61 5.34
CA LEU A 2 -1.70 -4.92 4.46
C LEU A 2 -2.41 -3.73 3.80
N GLN A 3 -1.76 -2.57 3.80
CA GLN A 3 -2.21 -1.40 3.06
C GLN A 3 -1.19 -1.13 1.95
N HIS A 4 -1.66 -1.05 0.71
CA HIS A 4 -0.91 -0.62 -0.45
C HIS A 4 -1.83 0.21 -1.35
N ASP A 5 -1.26 0.98 -2.27
CA ASP A 5 -2.06 1.73 -3.23
C ASP A 5 -2.74 0.80 -4.26
N ASN A 6 -3.64 1.37 -5.07
CA ASN A 6 -4.32 0.62 -6.13
C ASN A 6 -3.55 0.60 -7.46
N ALA A 7 -2.23 0.77 -7.46
CA ALA A 7 -1.47 0.68 -8.69
C ALA A 7 -1.66 -0.72 -9.32
N ARG A 8 -1.75 -0.75 -10.65
CA ARG A 8 -2.04 -1.97 -11.42
C ARG A 8 -1.12 -3.16 -11.08
N PRO A 9 0.18 -2.99 -10.79
CA PRO A 9 1.04 -4.10 -10.39
C PRO A 9 0.58 -4.80 -9.11
N HIS A 10 0.07 -4.07 -8.11
CA HIS A 10 -0.38 -4.65 -6.84
C HIS A 10 -1.66 -5.47 -6.98
N PHE A 11 -2.49 -5.15 -7.98
CA PHE A 11 -3.69 -5.90 -8.36
C PHE A 11 -3.44 -6.92 -9.47
N ALA A 12 -2.20 -7.13 -9.88
CA ALA A 12 -1.88 -8.21 -10.80
C ALA A 12 -2.27 -9.55 -10.19
N ARG A 13 -2.79 -10.47 -11.01
CA ARG A 13 -3.27 -11.79 -10.57
C ARG A 13 -2.25 -12.55 -9.70
N ILE A 14 -0.97 -12.46 -10.05
CA ILE A 14 0.09 -13.13 -9.29
C ILE A 14 0.23 -12.55 -7.87
N CYS A 15 0.08 -11.24 -7.72
CA CYS A 15 0.14 -10.55 -6.43
C CYS A 15 -1.09 -10.88 -5.59
N THR A 16 -2.30 -10.83 -6.17
CA THR A 16 -3.53 -11.16 -5.42
C THR A 16 -3.53 -12.62 -4.97
N GLN A 17 -3.13 -13.57 -5.83
CA GLN A 17 -3.02 -14.99 -5.49
C GLN A 17 -2.03 -15.25 -4.36
N PHE A 18 -0.89 -14.54 -4.36
CA PHE A 18 0.07 -14.63 -3.27
C PHE A 18 -0.53 -14.14 -1.94
N LEU A 19 -1.18 -12.97 -1.94
CA LEU A 19 -1.78 -12.40 -0.73
C LEU A 19 -2.91 -13.30 -0.18
N GLU A 20 -3.69 -13.93 -1.05
CA GLU A 20 -4.70 -14.93 -0.68
C GLU A 20 -4.05 -16.18 -0.07
N ALA A 21 -3.02 -16.73 -0.70
CA ALA A 21 -2.32 -17.93 -0.21
C ALA A 21 -1.67 -17.71 1.16
N GLU A 22 -1.12 -16.52 1.38
CA GLU A 22 -0.49 -16.12 2.65
C GLU A 22 -1.51 -15.63 3.69
N ASN A 23 -2.81 -15.64 3.38
CA ASN A 23 -3.89 -15.16 4.27
C ASN A 23 -3.67 -13.71 4.75
N ILE A 24 -3.15 -12.85 3.87
CA ILE A 24 -2.87 -11.45 4.18
C ILE A 24 -4.11 -10.61 3.83
N PRO A 25 -4.88 -10.09 4.81
CA PRO A 25 -6.02 -9.25 4.50
C PRO A 25 -5.55 -7.90 3.97
N VAL A 26 -6.04 -7.50 2.79
CA VAL A 26 -5.74 -6.20 2.16
C VAL A 26 -6.81 -5.18 2.53
N VAL A 27 -6.38 -3.98 2.94
CA VAL A 27 -7.26 -2.86 3.23
C VAL A 27 -7.64 -2.17 1.91
N ALA A 28 -8.94 -2.05 1.63
CA ALA A 28 -9.41 -1.30 0.48
C ALA A 28 -9.06 0.20 0.64
N TRP A 29 -8.47 0.78 -0.40
CA TRP A 29 -7.96 2.15 -0.36
C TRP A 29 -8.52 2.97 -1.52
N PRO A 30 -8.90 4.25 -1.33
CA PRO A 30 -9.36 5.08 -2.44
C PRO A 30 -8.19 5.59 -3.30
N ALA A 31 -8.43 5.81 -4.59
CA ALA A 31 -7.41 6.38 -5.48
C ALA A 31 -7.04 7.82 -5.06
N TYR A 32 -5.80 8.22 -5.31
CA TYR A 32 -5.28 9.58 -5.04
C TYR A 32 -5.39 10.06 -3.60
N SER A 33 -5.28 9.15 -2.63
CA SER A 33 -5.33 9.49 -1.20
C SER A 33 -3.95 9.32 -0.54
N LEU A 34 -3.03 10.19 -0.95
CA LEU A 34 -1.66 10.25 -0.42
C LEU A 34 -1.68 10.69 1.04
N GLU A 35 -2.53 11.66 1.39
CA GLU A 35 -2.66 12.19 2.75
C GLU A 35 -3.07 11.15 3.80
N MET A 36 -3.68 10.06 3.36
CA MET A 36 -4.11 8.99 4.25
C MET A 36 -3.02 7.91 4.41
N SER A 37 -1.96 7.93 3.59
CA SER A 37 -0.97 6.86 3.55
C SER A 37 0.12 7.07 4.62
N PRO A 38 0.28 6.14 5.59
CA PRO A 38 1.30 6.27 6.63
C PRO A 38 2.73 6.39 6.07
N ILE A 39 2.98 5.78 4.91
CA ILE A 39 4.31 5.81 4.29
C ILE A 39 4.70 7.23 3.83
N GLU A 40 3.75 8.02 3.33
CA GLU A 40 4.00 9.41 2.90
C GLU A 40 4.41 10.30 4.07
N HIS A 41 3.82 10.06 5.25
CA HIS A 41 4.24 10.76 6.46
C HIS A 41 5.67 10.38 6.87
N VAL A 42 6.01 9.09 6.79
CA VAL A 42 7.37 8.61 7.10
C VAL A 42 8.39 9.21 6.13
N TRP A 43 8.10 9.23 4.83
CA TRP A 43 8.95 9.89 3.83
C TRP A 43 9.12 11.38 4.13
N GLY A 44 8.06 12.10 4.49
CA GLY A 44 8.16 13.51 4.87
C GLY A 44 9.03 13.76 6.11
N VAL A 45 9.00 12.87 7.10
CA VAL A 45 9.91 12.94 8.25
C VAL A 45 11.34 12.59 7.85
N LEU A 46 11.53 11.55 7.03
CA LEU A 46 12.84 11.16 6.54
C LEU A 46 13.49 12.31 5.77
N ASP A 47 12.78 12.92 4.83
CA ASP A 47 13.23 14.08 4.03
C ASP A 47 13.58 15.29 4.90
N LEU A 48 12.93 15.47 6.06
CA LEU A 48 13.28 16.53 7.01
C LEU A 48 14.54 16.20 7.83
N CYS A 49 14.87 14.91 7.98
CA CYS A 49 16.02 14.45 8.77
C CYS A 49 17.32 14.35 7.96
N ILE A 50 17.28 14.51 6.63
CA ILE A 50 18.46 14.52 5.74
C ILE A 50 18.78 15.95 5.30
#